data_AF-A0A453MQ25-F1
#
_entry.id   AF-A0A453MQ25-F1
#
_cell.length_a   1.000
_cell.length_b   1.000
_cell.length_c   1.000
_cell.angle_alpha   90.00
_cell.angle_beta   90.00
_cell.angle_gamma   90.00
#
_symmetry.space_group_name_H-M   'P 1'
#
loop_
_entity.id
_entity.type
_entity.pdbx_description
1 polymer ?
#
loop_
_entity_poly.entity_id
_entity_poly.type
_entity_poly.pdbx_seq_one_letter_code
_entity_poly.pdbx_strand_id
1 'polypeptide(L)'
;MAALQLAALLTLLLVLWRLVWRPRAVARSFARQGIRGPPYTFLAGSLPEAKRLLIAGRRGVPPLDAGCHDIMPILLPQFHRWVADYGRTFLFWIGPIPAIFSVDLQLIKQVLTDRTGLYQKDFMIPVLKSLFGNGVILINGDDWKRHRKVVLPAFNYEKIKSMSAVTAEVTRRMMQQWREQIHQSNGVKKAAEIDMIHAFNDLTAKINGRVAFGTSHQDVEEVIVLMREMQKIATASTLDAPILWYLPTRRNLHVRRLNKQLRSKIMSIMQARLAADGAKYGRGDTGGCGDDLLGLLLEAWTPNRQGSGGDTLTTDEVIDECKTFFAAGQETTATLLVWAMFLLAVHPQWQDKVREEVLREFPGGDGDDVIPNADILAKLKLVRTFQLSISLIFHIFSNEYYSIS
;
A
#
# COMPACT_ATOMS: atom_id res chain seq x y z
N MET A 1 45.68 -21.43 5.29
CA MET A 1 46.00 -20.01 5.00
C MET A 1 45.79 -19.66 3.53
N ALA A 2 46.43 -20.34 2.58
CA ALA A 2 46.28 -20.05 1.14
C ALA A 2 44.83 -20.16 0.61
N ALA A 3 44.05 -21.17 1.03
CA ALA A 3 42.65 -21.31 0.63
C ALA A 3 41.74 -20.17 1.12
N LEU A 4 41.98 -19.67 2.34
CA LEU A 4 41.27 -18.51 2.91
C LEU A 4 41.61 -17.22 2.16
N GLN A 5 42.89 -17.04 1.79
CA GLN A 5 43.33 -15.90 1.00
C GLN A 5 42.77 -15.93 -0.42
N LEU A 6 42.71 -17.10 -1.05
CA LEU A 6 42.09 -17.29 -2.37
C LEU A 6 40.59 -16.99 -2.32
N ALA A 7 39.88 -17.48 -1.30
CA ALA A 7 38.45 -17.19 -1.10
C ALA A 7 38.20 -15.68 -0.85
N ALA A 8 39.05 -15.02 -0.07
CA ALA A 8 38.98 -13.57 0.16
C ALA A 8 39.23 -12.78 -1.14
N LEU A 9 40.20 -13.19 -1.95
CA LEU A 9 40.47 -12.56 -3.24
C LEU A 9 39.31 -12.75 -4.23
N LEU A 10 38.76 -13.96 -4.33
CA LEU A 10 37.62 -14.25 -5.20
C LEU A 10 36.38 -13.46 -4.79
N THR A 11 36.09 -13.36 -3.49
CA THR A 11 34.97 -12.55 -3.00
C THR A 11 35.19 -11.06 -3.28
N LEU A 12 36.40 -10.54 -3.09
CA LEU A 12 36.74 -9.15 -3.45
C LEU A 12 36.55 -8.88 -4.95
N LEU A 13 37.02 -9.79 -5.81
CA LEU A 13 36.86 -9.69 -7.27
C LEU A 13 35.38 -9.74 -7.67
N LEU A 14 34.58 -10.61 -7.07
CA LEU A 14 33.13 -10.67 -7.29
C LEU A 14 32.42 -9.39 -6.85
N VAL A 15 32.82 -8.81 -5.72
CA VAL A 15 32.28 -7.55 -5.22
C VAL A 15 32.64 -6.40 -6.15
N LEU A 16 33.90 -6.28 -6.58
CA LEU A 16 34.34 -5.27 -7.55
C LEU A 16 33.63 -5.45 -8.90
N TRP A 17 33.50 -6.69 -9.37
CA TRP A 17 32.75 -7.01 -10.57
C TRP A 17 31.30 -6.53 -10.47
N ARG A 18 30.62 -6.85 -9.37
CA ARG A 18 29.20 -6.52 -9.16
C ARG A 18 28.95 -5.03 -8.92
N LEU A 19 29.83 -4.34 -8.20
CA LEU A 19 29.63 -2.94 -7.79
C LEU A 19 30.26 -1.93 -8.74
N VAL A 20 31.29 -2.31 -9.50
CA VAL A 20 32.05 -1.36 -10.32
C VAL A 20 31.95 -1.70 -11.80
N TRP A 21 32.25 -2.93 -12.18
CA TRP A 21 32.28 -3.29 -13.60
C TRP A 21 30.88 -3.48 -14.18
N ARG A 22 30.02 -4.26 -13.53
CA ARG A 22 28.66 -4.55 -14.01
C ARG A 22 27.83 -3.27 -14.25
N PRO A 23 27.77 -2.27 -13.33
CA PRO A 23 27.04 -1.04 -13.59
C PRO A 23 27.56 -0.28 -14.81
N ARG A 24 28.89 -0.18 -14.96
CA ARG A 24 29.51 0.49 -16.12
C ARG A 24 29.27 -0.26 -17.43
N ALA A 25 29.32 -1.59 -17.41
CA ALA A 25 29.07 -2.41 -18.58
C ALA A 25 27.60 -2.30 -19.04
N VAL A 26 26.66 -2.36 -18.09
CA VAL A 26 25.22 -2.18 -18.35
C VAL A 26 24.92 -0.77 -18.87
N ALA A 27 25.47 0.28 -18.24
CA ALA A 27 25.32 1.66 -18.72
C ALA A 27 25.81 1.83 -20.16
N ARG A 28 26.99 1.26 -20.49
CA ARG A 28 27.52 1.29 -21.86
C ARG A 28 26.65 0.52 -22.85
N SER A 29 26.09 -0.62 -22.44
CA SER A 29 25.19 -1.41 -23.29
C SER A 29 23.90 -0.65 -23.64
N PHE A 30 23.26 -0.03 -22.65
CA PHE A 30 22.07 0.80 -22.87
C PHE A 30 22.38 2.07 -23.65
N ALA A 31 23.52 2.71 -23.39
CA ALA A 31 23.93 3.91 -24.13
C ALA A 31 24.12 3.64 -25.64
N ARG A 32 24.58 2.44 -26.02
CA ARG A 32 24.66 2.01 -27.44
C ARG A 32 23.29 1.85 -28.09
N GLN A 33 22.26 1.57 -27.29
CA GLN A 33 20.86 1.46 -27.72
C GLN A 33 20.12 2.80 -27.64
N GLY A 34 20.81 3.90 -27.32
CA GLY A 34 20.22 5.24 -27.18
C GLY A 34 19.61 5.53 -25.81
N ILE A 35 19.59 4.57 -24.88
CA ILE A 35 19.04 4.77 -23.52
C ILE A 35 20.15 5.28 -22.61
N ARG A 36 20.02 6.51 -22.13
CA ARG A 36 20.94 7.16 -21.19
C ARG A 36 20.24 7.39 -19.85
N GLY A 37 20.94 8.00 -18.90
CA GLY A 37 20.38 8.33 -17.59
C GLY A 37 21.43 8.84 -16.61
N PRO A 38 21.04 9.15 -15.36
CA PRO A 38 21.95 9.67 -14.35
C PRO A 38 23.16 8.75 -14.13
N PRO A 39 24.37 9.33 -13.93
CA PRO A 39 25.59 8.55 -13.78
C PRO A 39 25.53 7.69 -12.51
N TYR A 40 26.12 6.49 -12.61
CA TYR A 40 26.23 5.58 -11.47
C TYR A 40 27.21 6.12 -10.42
N THR A 41 26.73 6.34 -9.20
CA THR A 41 27.58 6.60 -8.02
C THR A 41 27.84 5.30 -7.26
N PHE A 42 29.08 5.07 -6.84
CA PHE A 42 29.48 3.85 -6.13
C PHE A 42 28.58 3.58 -4.91
N LEU A 43 28.11 2.33 -4.78
CA LEU A 43 27.17 1.81 -3.76
C LEU A 43 25.76 2.40 -3.73
N ALA A 44 25.60 3.72 -3.91
CA ALA A 44 24.31 4.41 -3.74
C ALA A 44 23.53 4.61 -5.04
N GLY A 45 24.19 4.52 -6.20
CA GLY A 45 23.54 4.71 -7.50
C GLY A 45 23.03 6.14 -7.70
N SER A 46 21.79 6.27 -8.12
CA SER A 46 21.10 7.56 -8.37
C SER A 46 20.29 8.05 -7.17
N LEU A 47 20.18 7.25 -6.11
CA LEU A 47 19.34 7.57 -4.94
C LEU A 47 19.75 8.86 -4.21
N PRO A 48 21.04 9.20 -4.02
CA PRO A 48 21.42 10.45 -3.37
C PRO A 48 20.99 11.69 -4.16
N GLU A 49 21.06 11.63 -5.49
CA GLU A 49 20.58 12.69 -6.38
C GLU A 49 19.05 12.78 -6.30
N ALA A 50 18.34 11.65 -6.39
CA ALA A 50 16.90 11.60 -6.24
C ALA A 50 16.45 12.22 -4.91
N LYS A 51 17.10 11.84 -3.79
CA LYS A 51 16.82 12.40 -2.46
C LYS A 51 17.08 13.89 -2.39
N ARG A 52 18.15 14.38 -3.03
CA ARG A 52 18.46 15.82 -3.10
C ARG A 52 17.40 16.58 -3.88
N LEU A 53 16.99 16.07 -5.05
CA LEU A 53 15.95 16.67 -5.89
C LEU A 53 14.60 16.68 -5.18
N LEU A 54 14.25 15.60 -4.48
CA LEU A 54 13.03 15.53 -3.69
C LEU A 54 13.02 16.54 -2.54
N ILE A 55 14.12 16.68 -1.80
CA ILE A 55 14.24 17.68 -0.72
C ILE A 55 14.22 19.11 -1.27
N ALA A 56 14.91 19.36 -2.40
CA ALA A 56 14.91 20.66 -3.05
C ALA A 56 13.54 21.01 -3.61
N GLY A 57 12.85 20.05 -4.23
CA GLY A 57 11.49 20.20 -4.74
C GLY A 57 10.49 20.57 -3.66
N ARG A 58 10.67 20.12 -2.41
CA ARG A 58 9.83 20.51 -1.27
C ARG A 58 10.06 21.92 -0.76
N ARG A 59 11.25 22.50 -0.99
CA ARG A 59 11.59 23.83 -0.47
C ARG A 59 11.13 24.88 -1.46
N GLY A 60 10.06 25.60 -1.11
CA GLY A 60 9.53 26.69 -1.93
C GLY A 60 8.47 26.26 -2.94
N VAL A 61 7.76 25.16 -2.70
CA VAL A 61 6.57 24.80 -3.49
C VAL A 61 5.54 25.91 -3.29
N PRO A 62 5.11 26.62 -4.36
CA PRO A 62 3.99 27.55 -4.25
C PRO A 62 2.73 26.78 -3.83
N PRO A 63 1.71 27.44 -3.27
CA PRO A 63 0.43 26.78 -3.02
C PRO A 63 -0.02 26.01 -4.26
N LEU A 64 -0.50 24.77 -4.07
CA LEU A 64 -1.03 23.95 -5.15
C LEU A 64 -2.07 24.77 -5.93
N ASP A 65 -1.82 24.99 -7.22
CA ASP A 65 -2.82 25.56 -8.12
C ASP A 65 -3.87 24.48 -8.37
N ALA A 66 -5.06 24.67 -7.80
CA ALA A 66 -6.15 23.73 -7.95
C ALA A 66 -6.70 23.63 -9.39
N GLY A 67 -6.35 24.58 -10.26
CA GLY A 67 -6.63 24.50 -11.69
C GLY A 67 -5.61 23.67 -12.48
N CYS A 68 -4.48 23.30 -11.87
CA CYS A 68 -3.40 22.56 -12.52
C CYS A 68 -3.35 21.10 -12.04
N HIS A 69 -3.48 20.17 -12.98
CA HIS A 69 -3.36 18.74 -12.71
C HIS A 69 -1.92 18.22 -12.92
N ASP A 70 -0.99 19.06 -13.39
CA ASP A 70 0.42 18.69 -13.56
C ASP A 70 1.20 18.84 -12.25
N ILE A 71 1.03 17.83 -11.41
CA ILE A 71 1.63 17.74 -10.08
C ILE A 71 2.92 16.90 -10.05
N MET A 72 3.27 16.28 -11.18
CA MET A 72 4.47 15.44 -11.31
C MET A 72 5.76 16.17 -10.93
N PRO A 73 5.96 17.47 -11.27
CA PRO A 73 7.14 18.21 -10.84
C PRO A 73 7.24 18.37 -9.32
N ILE A 74 6.11 18.30 -8.61
CA ILE A 74 6.05 18.46 -7.15
C ILE A 74 6.27 17.12 -6.46
N LEU A 75 5.59 16.07 -6.93
CA LEU A 75 5.65 14.74 -6.31
C LEU A 75 6.96 14.04 -6.62
N LEU A 76 7.26 13.88 -7.92
CA LEU A 76 8.37 13.11 -8.45
C LEU A 76 9.40 14.01 -9.17
N PRO A 77 9.94 15.06 -8.53
CA PRO A 77 10.82 16.04 -9.18
C PRO A 77 12.04 15.38 -9.82
N GLN A 78 12.56 14.30 -9.22
CA GLN A 78 13.66 13.53 -9.76
C GLN A 78 13.33 12.90 -11.12
N PHE A 79 12.16 12.26 -11.25
CA PHE A 79 11.76 11.61 -12.49
C PHE A 79 11.34 12.65 -13.52
N HIS A 80 10.60 13.69 -13.11
CA HIS A 80 10.23 14.79 -14.00
C HIS A 80 11.45 15.45 -14.64
N ARG A 81 12.48 15.76 -13.83
CA ARG A 81 13.74 16.30 -14.33
C ARG A 81 14.47 15.32 -15.25
N TRP A 82 14.60 14.06 -14.85
CA TRP A 82 15.31 13.07 -15.66
C TRP A 82 14.60 12.75 -16.98
N VAL A 83 13.28 12.87 -17.06
CA VAL A 83 12.56 12.80 -18.35
C VAL A 83 12.99 13.95 -19.27
N ALA A 84 13.15 15.16 -18.74
CA ALA A 84 13.63 16.30 -19.52
C ALA A 84 15.11 16.13 -19.95
N ASP A 85 15.96 15.62 -19.05
CA ASP A 85 17.40 15.49 -19.30
C ASP A 85 17.76 14.29 -20.21
N TYR A 86 17.03 13.18 -20.11
CA TYR A 86 17.39 11.90 -20.75
C TYR A 86 16.32 11.33 -21.69
N GLY A 87 15.14 11.95 -21.74
CA GLY A 87 14.02 11.53 -22.59
C GLY A 87 13.03 10.59 -21.89
N ARG A 88 12.07 10.07 -22.67
CA ARG A 88 10.92 9.29 -22.17
C ARG A 88 11.28 7.96 -21.51
N THR A 89 12.44 7.39 -21.85
CA THR A 89 12.93 6.13 -21.31
C THR A 89 14.38 6.31 -20.92
N PHE A 90 14.70 6.05 -19.65
CA PHE A 90 16.05 6.23 -19.14
C PHE A 90 16.43 5.18 -18.09
N LEU A 91 17.75 5.00 -17.94
CA LEU A 91 18.36 4.09 -16.97
C LEU A 91 18.75 4.84 -15.70
N PHE A 92 18.28 4.39 -14.54
CA PHE A 92 18.72 4.89 -13.24
C PHE A 92 19.18 3.73 -12.33
N TRP A 93 19.73 4.07 -11.17
CA TRP A 93 20.40 3.11 -10.31
C TRP A 93 19.83 3.10 -8.88
N ILE A 94 19.36 1.93 -8.45
CA ILE A 94 18.98 1.67 -7.06
C ILE A 94 20.17 0.97 -6.38
N GLY A 95 21.08 1.77 -5.81
CA GLY A 95 22.41 1.27 -5.49
C GLY A 95 23.08 0.65 -6.72
N PRO A 96 23.61 -0.59 -6.66
CA PRO A 96 24.21 -1.26 -7.82
C PRO A 96 23.19 -1.90 -8.78
N ILE A 97 21.88 -1.80 -8.50
CA ILE A 97 20.84 -2.46 -9.29
C ILE A 97 20.38 -1.50 -10.40
N PRO A 98 20.48 -1.89 -11.69
CA PRO A 98 19.96 -1.08 -12.79
C PRO A 98 18.43 -1.12 -12.81
N ALA A 99 17.79 0.02 -13.04
CA ALA A 99 16.35 0.15 -13.19
C ALA A 99 16.02 1.02 -14.40
N ILE A 100 15.01 0.62 -15.18
CA ILE A 100 14.51 1.40 -16.31
C ILE A 100 13.25 2.13 -15.87
N PHE A 101 13.22 3.43 -16.11
CA PHE A 101 12.00 4.23 -16.04
C PHE A 101 11.54 4.52 -17.46
N SER A 102 10.23 4.40 -17.71
CA SER A 102 9.65 4.74 -19.01
C SER A 102 8.25 5.31 -18.89
N VAL A 103 7.97 6.34 -19.69
CA VAL A 103 6.62 6.87 -19.95
C VAL A 103 6.09 6.46 -21.32
N ASP A 104 6.75 5.50 -21.99
CA ASP A 104 6.30 4.95 -23.27
C ASP A 104 5.13 3.99 -23.03
N LEU A 105 3.96 4.35 -23.56
CA LEU A 105 2.73 3.57 -23.43
C LEU A 105 2.82 2.18 -24.06
N GLN A 106 3.61 2.01 -25.13
CA GLN A 106 3.78 0.69 -25.75
C GLN A 106 4.59 -0.23 -24.84
N LEU A 107 5.66 0.28 -24.24
CA LEU A 107 6.47 -0.48 -23.29
C LEU A 107 5.69 -0.80 -22.02
N ILE A 108 4.96 0.18 -21.47
CA ILE A 108 4.09 -0.03 -20.30
C ILE A 108 3.05 -1.11 -20.61
N LYS A 109 2.39 -1.04 -21.77
CA LYS A 109 1.41 -2.06 -22.20
C LYS A 109 2.07 -3.43 -22.30
N GLN A 110 3.25 -3.53 -22.92
CA GLN A 110 3.97 -4.79 -23.06
C GLN A 110 4.29 -5.41 -21.68
N VAL A 111 4.82 -4.61 -20.75
CA VAL A 111 5.16 -5.07 -19.40
C VAL A 111 3.92 -5.52 -18.62
N LEU A 112 2.84 -4.73 -18.64
CA LEU A 112 1.64 -4.99 -17.85
C LEU A 112 0.73 -6.09 -18.44
N THR A 113 0.86 -6.40 -19.74
CA THR A 113 0.06 -7.43 -20.42
C THR A 113 0.83 -8.73 -20.69
N ASP A 114 2.11 -8.77 -20.33
CA ASP A 114 2.94 -9.97 -20.48
C ASP A 114 2.36 -11.16 -19.69
N ARG A 115 2.28 -12.30 -20.37
CA ARG A 115 1.88 -13.59 -19.78
C ARG A 115 3.00 -14.62 -19.82
N THR A 116 4.16 -14.26 -20.37
CA THR A 116 5.32 -15.15 -20.46
C THR A 116 6.01 -15.32 -19.11
N GLY A 117 5.76 -14.40 -18.16
CA GLY A 117 6.40 -14.41 -16.85
C GLY A 117 7.79 -13.78 -16.87
N LEU A 118 8.09 -12.99 -17.90
CA LEU A 118 9.35 -12.29 -18.08
C LEU A 118 9.50 -11.12 -17.09
N TYR A 119 8.41 -10.42 -16.79
CA TYR A 119 8.40 -9.27 -15.89
C TYR A 119 7.93 -9.68 -14.49
N GLN A 120 8.85 -10.26 -13.72
CA GLN A 120 8.58 -10.69 -12.34
C GLN A 120 8.79 -9.56 -11.32
N LYS A 121 8.07 -9.64 -10.19
CA LYS A 121 8.15 -8.68 -9.08
C LYS A 121 9.33 -8.98 -8.14
N ASP A 122 10.53 -9.13 -8.69
CA ASP A 122 11.68 -9.69 -7.95
C ASP A 122 12.41 -8.67 -7.07
N PHE A 123 12.08 -7.40 -7.22
CA PHE A 123 12.69 -6.32 -6.47
C PHE A 123 11.71 -5.68 -5.50
N MET A 124 12.03 -5.70 -4.21
CA MET A 124 11.35 -4.93 -3.19
C MET A 124 12.33 -4.50 -2.10
N ILE A 125 12.15 -3.28 -1.59
CA ILE A 125 12.94 -2.75 -0.48
C ILE A 125 12.67 -3.61 0.77
N PRO A 126 13.69 -4.02 1.55
CA PRO A 126 13.50 -4.93 2.69
C PRO A 126 12.47 -4.47 3.73
N VAL A 127 12.35 -3.15 3.96
CA VAL A 127 11.36 -2.60 4.90
C VAL A 127 9.94 -2.73 4.33
N LEU A 128 9.73 -2.44 3.03
CA LEU A 128 8.45 -2.68 2.35
C LEU A 128 8.11 -4.18 2.31
N LYS A 129 9.11 -5.03 2.07
CA LYS A 129 8.94 -6.49 2.17
C LYS A 129 8.53 -6.92 3.58
N SER A 130 9.06 -6.28 4.61
CA SER A 130 8.66 -6.54 6.00
C SER A 130 7.26 -6.01 6.30
N LEU A 131 6.82 -4.93 5.65
CA LEU A 131 5.48 -4.37 5.80
C LEU A 131 4.42 -5.25 5.15
N PHE A 132 4.59 -5.59 3.87
CA PHE A 132 3.61 -6.40 3.13
C PHE A 132 3.73 -7.90 3.43
N GLY A 133 4.91 -8.41 3.79
CA GLY A 133 5.17 -9.85 3.80
C GLY A 133 5.27 -10.43 2.38
N ASN A 134 5.44 -11.74 2.25
CA ASN A 134 5.35 -12.43 0.95
C ASN A 134 3.89 -12.75 0.59
N GLY A 135 2.98 -11.77 0.70
CA GLY A 135 1.58 -11.95 0.29
C GLY A 135 1.37 -11.76 -1.21
N VAL A 136 0.10 -11.83 -1.64
CA VAL A 136 -0.35 -11.86 -3.05
C VAL A 136 0.17 -10.70 -3.92
N ILE A 137 0.57 -9.59 -3.30
CA ILE A 137 1.14 -8.43 -4.00
C ILE A 137 2.55 -8.71 -4.53
N LEU A 138 3.39 -9.45 -3.79
CA LEU A 138 4.83 -9.61 -4.09
C LEU A 138 5.21 -10.96 -4.70
N ILE A 139 4.38 -11.98 -4.54
CA ILE A 139 4.64 -13.31 -5.07
C ILE A 139 4.39 -13.39 -6.59
N ASN A 140 5.07 -14.34 -7.25
CA ASN A 140 5.02 -14.56 -8.69
C ASN A 140 4.59 -16.01 -9.02
N GLY A 141 4.30 -16.28 -10.29
CA GLY A 141 4.13 -17.64 -10.81
C GLY A 141 3.00 -18.44 -10.17
N ASP A 142 3.25 -19.71 -9.87
CA ASP A 142 2.23 -20.62 -9.34
C ASP A 142 1.89 -20.36 -7.88
N ASP A 143 2.84 -19.83 -7.08
CA ASP A 143 2.55 -19.37 -5.72
C ASP A 143 1.53 -18.22 -5.75
N TRP A 144 1.69 -17.26 -6.67
CA TRP A 144 0.70 -16.21 -6.86
C TRP A 144 -0.68 -16.74 -7.22
N LYS A 145 -0.77 -17.71 -8.14
CA LYS A 145 -2.05 -18.33 -8.52
C LYS A 145 -2.72 -19.00 -7.31
N ARG A 146 -1.94 -19.72 -6.50
CA ARG A 146 -2.41 -20.39 -5.28
C ARG A 146 -2.99 -19.40 -4.29
N HIS A 147 -2.21 -18.39 -3.89
CA HIS A 147 -2.66 -17.40 -2.91
C HIS A 147 -3.87 -16.61 -3.40
N ARG A 148 -3.87 -16.21 -4.68
CA ARG A 148 -5.00 -15.51 -5.29
C ARG A 148 -6.27 -16.35 -5.26
N LYS A 149 -6.19 -17.66 -5.49
CA LYS A 149 -7.35 -18.57 -5.40
C LYS A 149 -7.94 -18.61 -4.00
N VAL A 150 -7.11 -18.59 -2.96
CA VAL A 150 -7.54 -18.60 -1.55
C VAL A 150 -8.17 -17.27 -1.12
N VAL A 151 -7.56 -16.15 -1.52
CA VAL A 151 -8.01 -14.81 -1.11
C VAL A 151 -9.26 -14.36 -1.86
N LEU A 152 -9.36 -14.64 -3.16
CA LEU A 152 -10.39 -14.03 -4.02
C LEU A 152 -11.84 -14.20 -3.51
N PRO A 153 -12.25 -15.33 -2.90
CA PRO A 153 -13.57 -15.48 -2.29
C PRO A 153 -13.92 -14.43 -1.23
N ALA A 154 -12.92 -13.83 -0.55
CA ALA A 154 -13.13 -12.75 0.42
C ALA A 154 -13.75 -11.49 -0.20
N PHE A 155 -13.65 -11.36 -1.53
CA PHE A 155 -14.18 -10.23 -2.30
C PHE A 155 -15.39 -10.63 -3.16
N ASN A 156 -16.12 -11.67 -2.77
CA ASN A 156 -17.39 -12.01 -3.40
C ASN A 156 -18.50 -11.01 -3.00
N TYR A 157 -19.64 -11.07 -3.70
CA TYR A 157 -20.75 -10.13 -3.49
C TYR A 157 -21.31 -10.14 -2.05
N GLU A 158 -21.50 -11.31 -1.45
CA GLU A 158 -22.05 -11.44 -0.09
C GLU A 158 -21.10 -10.87 0.97
N LYS A 159 -19.79 -11.14 0.82
CA LYS A 159 -18.76 -10.60 1.71
C LYS A 159 -18.65 -9.09 1.57
N ILE A 160 -18.68 -8.55 0.35
CA ILE A 160 -18.71 -7.11 0.11
C ILE A 160 -19.93 -6.46 0.76
N LYS A 161 -21.10 -7.11 0.72
CA LYS A 161 -22.30 -6.63 1.41
C LYS A 161 -22.09 -6.56 2.93
N SER A 162 -21.49 -7.59 3.54
CA SER A 162 -21.11 -7.55 4.97
C SER A 162 -20.12 -6.42 5.28
N MET A 163 -19.08 -6.25 4.45
CA MET A 163 -18.10 -5.16 4.58
C MET A 163 -18.75 -3.77 4.47
N SER A 164 -19.80 -3.62 3.65
CA SER A 164 -20.53 -2.35 3.51
C SER A 164 -21.24 -1.94 4.81
N ALA A 165 -21.75 -2.91 5.57
CA ALA A 165 -22.37 -2.64 6.87
C ALA A 165 -21.35 -2.15 7.89
N VAL A 166 -20.18 -2.81 7.97
CA VAL A 166 -19.06 -2.38 8.80
C VAL A 166 -18.59 -0.97 8.40
N THR A 167 -18.46 -0.73 7.10
CA THR A 167 -18.04 0.58 6.55
C THR A 167 -19.02 1.68 6.96
N ALA A 168 -20.32 1.45 6.81
CA ALA A 168 -21.36 2.40 7.21
C ALA A 168 -21.32 2.67 8.72
N GLU A 169 -21.18 1.64 9.54
CA GLU A 169 -21.12 1.77 10.99
C GLU A 169 -19.93 2.63 11.45
N VAL A 170 -18.72 2.34 10.97
CA VAL A 170 -17.52 3.10 11.36
C VAL A 170 -17.59 4.53 10.83
N THR A 171 -18.08 4.72 9.60
CA THR A 171 -18.26 6.06 9.01
C THR A 171 -19.27 6.87 9.81
N ARG A 172 -20.38 6.28 10.24
CA ARG A 172 -21.39 6.96 11.06
C ARG A 172 -20.81 7.46 12.38
N ARG A 173 -20.02 6.63 13.07
CA ARG A 173 -19.35 7.04 14.33
C ARG A 173 -18.42 8.23 14.11
N MET A 174 -17.66 8.24 13.02
CA MET A 174 -16.81 9.38 12.65
C MET A 174 -17.65 10.64 12.38
N MET A 175 -18.74 10.52 11.62
CA MET A 175 -19.64 11.64 11.34
C MET A 175 -20.32 12.19 12.60
N GLN A 176 -20.69 11.33 13.55
CA GLN A 176 -21.23 11.74 14.84
C GLN A 176 -20.20 12.57 15.64
N GLN A 177 -18.94 12.11 15.70
CA GLN A 177 -17.86 12.86 16.35
C GLN A 177 -17.67 14.24 15.71
N TRP A 178 -17.73 14.33 14.38
CA TRP A 178 -17.64 15.62 13.68
C TRP A 178 -18.83 16.53 13.99
N ARG A 179 -20.06 16.00 14.04
CA ARG A 179 -21.26 16.75 14.45
C ARG A 179 -21.11 17.28 15.87
N GLU A 180 -20.65 16.46 16.81
CA GLU A 180 -20.41 16.85 18.20
C GLU A 180 -19.37 17.98 18.31
N GLN A 181 -18.25 17.89 17.58
CA GLN A 181 -17.24 18.96 17.53
C GLN A 181 -17.82 20.28 16.98
N ILE A 182 -18.65 20.21 15.93
CA ILE A 182 -19.33 21.39 15.38
C ILE A 182 -20.31 21.98 16.40
N HIS A 183 -21.08 21.14 17.11
CA HIS A 183 -22.05 21.58 18.13
C HIS A 183 -21.38 22.21 19.36
N GLN A 184 -20.19 21.72 19.74
CA GLN A 184 -19.40 22.24 20.86
C GLN A 184 -18.59 23.50 20.50
N SER A 185 -18.54 23.89 19.21
CA SER A 185 -17.83 25.09 18.80
C SER A 185 -18.56 26.36 19.28
N ASN A 186 -17.92 27.13 20.17
CA ASN A 186 -18.46 28.36 20.75
C ASN A 186 -18.31 29.60 19.82
N GLY A 187 -18.18 29.39 18.50
CA GLY A 187 -17.97 30.45 17.51
C GLY A 187 -19.28 31.01 16.91
N VAL A 188 -19.22 32.23 16.35
CA VAL A 188 -20.35 32.90 15.66
C VAL A 188 -20.88 32.09 14.47
N LYS A 189 -20.02 31.31 13.83
CA LYS A 189 -20.38 30.24 12.89
C LYS A 189 -20.08 28.92 13.58
N LYS A 190 -21.10 28.08 13.83
CA LYS A 190 -20.92 26.70 14.33
C LYS A 190 -20.10 25.90 13.31
N ALA A 191 -18.79 25.85 13.50
CA ALA A 191 -17.86 25.25 12.55
C ALA A 191 -16.69 24.62 13.32
N ALA A 192 -16.21 23.48 12.81
CA ALA A 192 -15.04 22.78 13.31
C ALA A 192 -14.04 22.59 12.18
N GLU A 193 -12.75 22.79 12.48
CA GLU A 193 -11.66 22.44 11.57
C GLU A 193 -11.29 20.97 11.81
N ILE A 194 -11.21 20.19 10.73
CA ILE A 194 -11.00 18.75 10.78
C ILE A 194 -9.77 18.41 9.94
N ASP A 195 -8.78 17.78 10.57
CA ASP A 195 -7.66 17.17 9.86
C ASP A 195 -8.13 15.92 9.11
N MET A 196 -8.34 16.08 7.80
CA MET A 196 -8.80 15.01 6.90
C MET A 196 -7.78 13.88 6.77
N ILE A 197 -6.47 14.16 6.88
CA ILE A 197 -5.42 13.14 6.80
C ILE A 197 -5.53 12.22 8.01
N HIS A 198 -5.62 12.78 9.21
CA HIS A 198 -5.78 12.00 10.42
C HIS A 198 -7.10 11.21 10.41
N ALA A 199 -8.21 11.87 10.08
CA ALA A 199 -9.54 11.26 10.11
C ALA A 199 -9.68 10.09 9.14
N PHE A 200 -9.24 10.22 7.88
CA PHE A 200 -9.37 9.13 6.92
C PHE A 200 -8.35 8.00 7.13
N ASN A 201 -7.15 8.29 7.64
CA ASN A 201 -6.23 7.23 8.08
C ASN A 201 -6.81 6.42 9.24
N ASP A 202 -7.54 7.08 10.14
CA ASP A 202 -8.20 6.39 11.25
C ASP A 202 -9.41 5.58 10.80
N LEU A 203 -10.28 6.18 9.97
CA LEU A 203 -11.44 5.53 9.38
C LEU A 203 -11.06 4.24 8.64
N THR A 204 -10.11 4.33 7.71
CA THR A 204 -9.71 3.19 6.87
C THR A 204 -8.99 2.11 7.66
N ALA A 205 -8.19 2.47 8.66
CA ALA A 205 -7.55 1.50 9.54
C ALA A 205 -8.58 0.72 10.37
N LYS A 206 -9.61 1.40 10.90
CA LYS A 206 -10.70 0.77 11.66
C LYS A 206 -11.56 -0.13 10.77
N ILE A 207 -11.88 0.30 9.55
CA ILE A 207 -12.62 -0.52 8.58
C ILE A 207 -11.80 -1.75 8.22
N ASN A 208 -10.55 -1.59 7.78
CA ASN A 208 -9.70 -2.72 7.40
C ASN A 208 -9.38 -3.62 8.58
N GLY A 209 -9.18 -3.07 9.78
CA GLY A 209 -9.00 -3.85 10.99
C GLY A 209 -10.20 -4.78 11.24
N ARG A 210 -11.43 -4.25 11.16
CA ARG A 210 -12.65 -5.04 11.33
C ARG A 210 -12.92 -6.01 10.19
N VAL A 211 -12.67 -5.59 8.96
CA VAL A 211 -12.91 -6.44 7.77
C VAL A 211 -11.87 -7.55 7.65
N ALA A 212 -10.61 -7.28 8.04
CA ALA A 212 -9.54 -8.27 7.97
C ALA A 212 -9.53 -9.21 9.18
N PHE A 213 -9.75 -8.68 10.40
CA PHE A 213 -9.54 -9.41 11.66
C PHE A 213 -10.80 -9.51 12.54
N GLY A 214 -11.96 -9.05 12.08
CA GLY A 214 -13.25 -9.11 12.79
C GLY A 214 -13.34 -8.24 14.05
N THR A 215 -14.12 -8.70 15.04
CA THR A 215 -14.64 -7.87 16.14
C THR A 215 -13.78 -7.81 17.41
N SER A 216 -12.59 -8.42 17.45
CA SER A 216 -11.70 -8.31 18.63
C SER A 216 -11.09 -6.90 18.72
N HIS A 217 -11.69 -6.02 19.53
CA HIS A 217 -11.40 -4.58 19.49
C HIS A 217 -9.96 -4.21 19.92
N GLN A 218 -9.41 -4.86 20.93
CA GLN A 218 -8.13 -4.42 21.52
C GLN A 218 -6.90 -4.89 20.72
N ASP A 219 -6.84 -6.18 20.38
CA ASP A 219 -5.68 -6.72 19.64
C ASP A 219 -5.57 -6.14 18.22
N VAL A 220 -6.71 -5.82 17.58
CA VAL A 220 -6.74 -5.19 16.26
C VAL A 220 -6.23 -3.76 16.31
N GLU A 221 -6.54 -3.00 17.36
CA GLU A 221 -6.03 -1.65 17.55
C GLU A 221 -4.51 -1.62 17.72
N GLU A 222 -3.96 -2.57 18.48
CA GLU A 222 -2.51 -2.72 18.60
C GLU A 222 -1.85 -3.09 17.26
N VAL A 223 -2.46 -3.97 16.46
CA VAL A 223 -2.00 -4.32 15.11
C VAL A 223 -1.97 -3.08 14.20
N ILE A 224 -3.03 -2.26 14.24
CA ILE A 224 -3.12 -1.00 13.49
C ILE A 224 -1.94 -0.07 13.85
N VAL A 225 -1.66 0.11 15.14
CA VAL A 225 -0.58 1.00 15.62
C VAL A 225 0.79 0.51 15.13
N LEU A 226 1.07 -0.79 15.29
CA LEU A 226 2.34 -1.39 14.86
C LEU A 226 2.55 -1.25 13.34
N MET A 227 1.50 -1.46 12.56
CA MET A 227 1.54 -1.32 11.10
C MET A 227 1.79 0.12 10.64
N ARG A 228 1.10 1.09 11.26
CA ARG A 228 1.33 2.53 10.98
C ARG A 228 2.77 2.93 11.28
N GLU A 229 3.35 2.43 12.37
CA GLU A 229 4.74 2.71 12.70
C GLU A 229 5.71 2.09 11.68
N MET A 230 5.47 0.86 11.26
CA MET A 230 6.26 0.22 10.19
C MET A 230 6.16 0.97 8.87
N GLN A 231 4.98 1.48 8.51
CA GLN A 231 4.76 2.33 7.32
C GLN A 231 5.62 3.59 7.36
N LYS A 232 5.59 4.35 8.47
CA LYS A 232 6.43 5.56 8.64
C LYS A 232 7.93 5.28 8.49
N ILE A 233 8.37 4.10 8.93
CA ILE A 233 9.77 3.70 8.77
C ILE A 233 10.07 3.32 7.31
N ALA A 234 9.15 2.61 6.64
CA ALA A 234 9.26 2.29 5.22
C ALA A 234 9.42 3.58 4.40
N THR A 235 8.55 4.57 4.65
CA THR A 235 8.55 5.93 4.11
C THR A 235 9.94 6.55 4.12
N ALA A 236 10.48 6.70 5.33
CA ALA A 236 11.76 7.35 5.53
C ALA A 236 12.96 6.58 4.94
N SER A 237 12.79 5.30 4.57
CA SER A 237 13.87 4.40 4.15
C SER A 237 13.99 4.18 2.65
N THR A 238 12.97 4.56 1.87
CA THR A 238 12.85 4.24 0.43
C THR A 238 14.03 4.73 -0.40
N LEU A 239 14.57 5.91 -0.07
CA LEU A 239 15.66 6.56 -0.80
C LEU A 239 17.03 6.43 -0.11
N ASP A 240 17.15 5.58 0.91
CA ASP A 240 18.44 5.31 1.52
C ASP A 240 19.30 4.40 0.66
N ALA A 241 20.62 4.51 0.82
CA ALA A 241 21.55 3.63 0.12
C ALA A 241 21.25 2.16 0.47
N PRO A 242 21.17 1.22 -0.50
CA PRO A 242 20.70 -0.15 -0.24
C PRO A 242 21.52 -0.91 0.80
N ILE A 243 22.80 -0.57 0.97
CA ILE A 243 23.65 -1.15 2.02
C ILE A 243 23.07 -0.89 3.42
N LEU A 244 22.43 0.26 3.65
CA LEU A 244 21.82 0.62 4.92
C LEU A 244 20.55 -0.20 5.21
N TRP A 245 19.93 -0.83 4.21
CA TRP A 245 18.73 -1.64 4.43
C TRP A 245 19.02 -2.96 5.16
N TYR A 246 20.25 -3.47 5.09
CA TYR A 246 20.64 -4.76 5.69
C TYR A 246 21.48 -4.61 6.96
N LEU A 247 22.11 -3.46 7.17
CA LEU A 247 22.91 -3.20 8.37
C LEU A 247 22.05 -3.15 9.64
N PRO A 248 22.58 -3.55 10.81
CA PRO A 248 21.86 -3.52 12.09
C PRO A 248 21.77 -2.09 12.65
N THR A 249 21.19 -1.17 11.87
CA THR A 249 20.90 0.19 12.32
C THR A 249 19.78 0.18 13.36
N ARG A 250 19.71 1.22 14.21
CA ARG A 250 18.62 1.38 15.20
C ARG A 250 17.24 1.22 14.55
N ARG A 251 17.06 1.83 13.36
CA ARG A 251 15.84 1.75 12.57
C ARG A 251 15.51 0.33 12.12
N ASN A 252 16.48 -0.40 11.55
CA ASN A 252 16.23 -1.76 11.06
C ASN A 252 15.99 -2.75 12.21
N LEU A 253 16.68 -2.58 13.35
CA LEU A 253 16.43 -3.36 14.56
C LEU A 253 15.03 -3.08 15.11
N HIS A 254 14.58 -1.82 15.04
CA HIS A 254 13.23 -1.43 15.41
C HIS A 254 12.18 -2.09 14.51
N VAL A 255 12.35 -2.06 13.17
CA VAL A 255 11.47 -2.78 12.23
C VAL A 255 11.42 -4.28 12.53
N ARG A 256 12.56 -4.91 12.84
CA ARG A 256 12.59 -6.33 13.24
C ARG A 256 11.79 -6.60 14.50
N ARG A 257 11.86 -5.70 15.49
CA ARG A 257 11.09 -5.78 16.74
C ARG A 257 9.60 -5.62 16.47
N LEU A 258 9.20 -4.61 15.71
CA LEU A 258 7.81 -4.36 15.32
C LEU A 258 7.23 -5.56 14.55
N ASN A 259 7.96 -6.09 13.56
CA ASN A 259 7.52 -7.25 12.80
C ASN A 259 7.35 -8.50 13.68
N LYS A 260 8.21 -8.69 14.70
CA LYS A 260 8.07 -9.79 15.67
C LYS A 260 6.83 -9.62 16.56
N GLN A 261 6.57 -8.40 17.05
CA GLN A 261 5.38 -8.10 17.86
C GLN A 261 4.10 -8.25 17.03
N LEU A 262 4.06 -7.70 15.82
CA LEU A 262 2.96 -7.81 14.88
C LEU A 262 2.64 -9.28 14.58
N ARG A 263 3.66 -10.09 14.28
CA ARG A 263 3.51 -11.52 14.08
C ARG A 263 2.91 -12.22 15.30
N SER A 264 3.39 -11.90 16.50
CA SER A 264 2.87 -12.47 17.74
C SER A 264 1.39 -12.11 17.98
N LYS A 265 1.00 -10.88 17.65
CA LYS A 265 -0.37 -10.39 17.81
C LYS A 265 -1.32 -11.04 16.82
N ILE A 266 -0.95 -11.09 15.53
CA ILE A 266 -1.74 -11.80 14.51
C ILE A 266 -1.89 -13.28 14.88
N MET A 267 -0.83 -13.93 15.35
CA MET A 267 -0.89 -15.32 15.83
C MET A 267 -1.86 -15.49 17.01
N SER A 268 -1.84 -14.57 17.97
CA SER A 268 -2.77 -14.57 19.11
C SER A 268 -4.23 -14.46 18.63
N ILE A 269 -4.50 -13.57 17.67
CA ILE A 269 -5.84 -13.41 17.07
C ILE A 269 -6.26 -14.70 16.36
N MET A 270 -5.37 -15.32 15.58
CA MET A 270 -5.62 -16.60 14.92
C MET A 270 -5.97 -17.71 15.93
N GLN A 271 -5.17 -17.84 16.99
CA GLN A 271 -5.36 -18.87 18.02
C GLN A 271 -6.66 -18.67 18.80
N ALA A 272 -6.97 -17.42 19.18
CA ALA A 272 -8.21 -17.10 19.88
C ALA A 272 -9.45 -17.46 19.04
N ARG A 273 -9.40 -17.26 17.73
CA ARG A 273 -10.48 -17.65 16.81
C ARG A 273 -10.64 -19.15 16.70
N LEU A 274 -9.56 -19.88 16.47
CA LEU A 274 -9.59 -21.34 16.39
C LEU A 274 -10.14 -21.97 17.67
N ALA A 275 -9.81 -21.41 18.84
CA ALA A 275 -10.37 -21.84 20.11
C ALA A 275 -11.89 -21.56 20.21
N ALA A 276 -12.34 -20.39 19.74
CA ALA A 276 -13.75 -20.03 19.70
C ALA A 276 -14.57 -20.90 18.73
N ASP A 277 -14.01 -21.27 17.58
CA ASP A 277 -14.71 -22.12 16.60
C ASP A 277 -14.69 -23.60 16.98
N GLY A 278 -13.61 -24.09 17.59
CA GLY A 278 -13.58 -25.41 18.22
C GLY A 278 -14.65 -25.56 19.31
N ALA A 279 -14.93 -24.49 20.06
CA ALA A 279 -16.02 -24.45 21.04
C ALA A 279 -17.43 -24.43 20.39
N LYS A 280 -17.58 -23.90 19.17
CA LYS A 280 -18.85 -23.92 18.41
C LYS A 280 -19.15 -25.30 17.81
N TYR A 281 -18.13 -26.01 17.32
CA TYR A 281 -18.29 -27.38 16.82
C TYR A 281 -18.82 -28.36 17.89
N GLY A 282 -18.45 -28.16 19.16
CA GLY A 282 -19.00 -28.90 20.30
C GLY A 282 -20.48 -28.61 20.61
N ARG A 283 -21.07 -27.56 20.03
CA ARG A 283 -22.47 -27.13 20.22
C ARG A 283 -23.38 -27.38 19.02
N GLY A 284 -22.88 -28.00 17.94
CA GLY A 284 -23.68 -28.36 16.76
C GLY A 284 -24.00 -27.20 15.81
N ASP A 285 -23.31 -26.07 15.94
CA ASP A 285 -23.47 -24.92 15.03
C ASP A 285 -22.43 -25.01 13.90
N THR A 286 -22.89 -25.02 12.64
CA THR A 286 -22.07 -25.29 11.44
C THR A 286 -21.49 -24.01 10.80
N GLY A 287 -21.49 -22.90 11.53
CA GLY A 287 -20.84 -21.66 11.08
C GLY A 287 -19.31 -21.78 11.18
N GLY A 288 -18.61 -21.70 10.05
CA GLY A 288 -17.14 -21.73 9.93
C GLY A 288 -16.41 -20.62 10.69
N CYS A 289 -15.14 -20.36 10.33
CA CYS A 289 -14.19 -19.53 11.09
C CYS A 289 -14.44 -18.00 11.05
N GLY A 290 -15.71 -17.61 10.97
CA GLY A 290 -16.18 -16.26 10.72
C GLY A 290 -16.22 -15.92 9.24
N ASP A 291 -17.06 -14.96 8.89
CA ASP A 291 -17.28 -14.56 7.50
C ASP A 291 -16.23 -13.57 6.96
N ASP A 292 -15.23 -13.19 7.75
CA ASP A 292 -14.21 -12.22 7.37
C ASP A 292 -12.99 -12.84 6.67
N LEU A 293 -12.07 -12.00 6.22
CA LEU A 293 -10.87 -12.42 5.49
C LEU A 293 -10.03 -13.42 6.30
N LEU A 294 -9.86 -13.21 7.60
CA LEU A 294 -9.10 -14.12 8.45
C LEU A 294 -9.79 -15.48 8.56
N GLY A 295 -11.11 -15.51 8.64
CA GLY A 295 -11.88 -16.76 8.62
C GLY A 295 -11.62 -17.58 7.35
N LEU A 296 -11.65 -16.94 6.18
CA LEU A 296 -11.35 -17.59 4.90
C LEU A 296 -9.90 -18.08 4.80
N LEU A 297 -8.95 -17.30 5.31
CA LEU A 297 -7.55 -17.73 5.36
C LEU A 297 -7.36 -18.92 6.31
N LEU A 298 -8.11 -18.98 7.42
CA LEU A 298 -8.08 -20.08 8.39
C LEU A 298 -8.75 -21.35 7.85
N GLU A 299 -9.77 -21.24 7.00
CA GLU A 299 -10.36 -22.40 6.29
C GLU A 299 -9.36 -23.05 5.32
N ALA A 300 -8.52 -22.23 4.68
CA ALA A 300 -7.46 -22.69 3.78
C ALA A 300 -6.11 -22.92 4.49
N TRP A 301 -6.06 -22.88 5.83
CA TRP A 301 -4.82 -22.96 6.60
C TRP A 301 -4.43 -24.41 6.92
N THR A 302 -3.15 -24.74 6.69
CA THR A 302 -2.55 -26.02 7.07
C THR A 302 -1.18 -25.75 7.74
N PRO A 303 -1.09 -25.75 9.08
CA PRO A 303 0.08 -25.24 9.81
C PRO A 303 1.40 -25.97 9.52
N ASN A 304 1.35 -27.27 9.25
CA ASN A 304 2.53 -28.13 9.13
C ASN A 304 2.84 -28.58 7.67
N ARG A 305 2.35 -27.86 6.65
CA ARG A 305 2.67 -28.24 5.27
C ARG A 305 4.16 -28.00 4.97
N GLN A 306 4.87 -29.07 4.59
CA GLN A 306 6.24 -28.99 4.08
C GLN A 306 6.20 -28.97 2.55
N GLY A 307 6.58 -27.84 1.93
CA GLY A 307 6.76 -27.71 0.48
C GLY A 307 5.76 -26.80 -0.25
N SER A 308 6.18 -26.33 -1.45
CA SER A 308 5.35 -25.62 -2.42
C SER A 308 4.58 -26.63 -3.28
N GLY A 309 3.32 -26.89 -2.93
CA GLY A 309 2.46 -27.83 -3.65
C GLY A 309 1.24 -28.22 -2.82
N GLY A 310 0.08 -27.66 -3.16
CA GLY A 310 -1.20 -27.86 -2.47
C GLY A 310 -2.06 -26.59 -2.52
N ASP A 311 -3.38 -26.72 -2.38
CA ASP A 311 -4.34 -25.59 -2.44
C ASP A 311 -4.41 -24.75 -1.14
N THR A 312 -3.58 -25.07 -0.13
CA THR A 312 -3.62 -24.49 1.24
C THR A 312 -2.45 -23.56 1.55
N LEU A 313 -2.55 -22.80 2.65
CA LEU A 313 -1.55 -21.83 3.13
C LEU A 313 -0.89 -22.29 4.44
N THR A 314 0.40 -22.03 4.57
CA THR A 314 1.17 -22.14 5.83
C THR A 314 0.86 -20.99 6.77
N THR A 315 1.24 -21.13 8.04
CA THR A 315 1.08 -20.07 9.05
C THR A 315 1.78 -18.76 8.67
N ASP A 316 2.95 -18.85 8.03
CA ASP A 316 3.71 -17.67 7.58
C ASP A 316 3.00 -16.96 6.43
N GLU A 317 2.48 -17.73 5.48
CA GLU A 317 1.72 -17.21 4.34
C GLU A 317 0.42 -16.54 4.81
N VAL A 318 -0.31 -17.09 5.78
CA VAL A 318 -1.53 -16.46 6.33
C VAL A 318 -1.21 -15.11 7.00
N ILE A 319 -0.15 -15.05 7.80
CA ILE A 319 0.28 -13.80 8.44
C ILE A 319 0.69 -12.77 7.38
N ASP A 320 1.45 -13.18 6.37
CA ASP A 320 1.90 -12.30 5.29
C ASP A 320 0.72 -11.80 4.43
N GLU A 321 -0.30 -12.61 4.18
CA GLU A 321 -1.54 -12.16 3.54
C GLU A 321 -2.27 -11.13 4.40
N CYS A 322 -2.46 -11.40 5.70
CA CYS A 322 -3.09 -10.43 6.62
C CYS A 322 -2.37 -9.08 6.60
N LYS A 323 -1.04 -9.10 6.57
CA LYS A 323 -0.22 -7.90 6.48
C LYS A 323 -0.40 -7.17 5.15
N THR A 324 -0.43 -7.92 4.06
CA THR A 324 -0.68 -7.40 2.71
C THR A 324 -2.03 -6.70 2.62
N PHE A 325 -3.12 -7.31 3.08
CA PHE A 325 -4.46 -6.71 3.03
C PHE A 325 -4.57 -5.44 3.84
N PHE A 326 -4.01 -5.46 5.06
CA PHE A 326 -4.05 -4.31 5.93
C PHE A 326 -3.27 -3.12 5.34
N ALA A 327 -2.01 -3.35 4.95
CA ALA A 327 -1.15 -2.29 4.45
C ALA A 327 -1.64 -1.72 3.10
N ALA A 328 -2.03 -2.59 2.17
CA ALA A 328 -2.44 -2.17 0.82
C ALA A 328 -3.81 -1.48 0.81
N GLY A 329 -4.76 -1.95 1.63
CA GLY A 329 -6.12 -1.39 1.64
C GLY A 329 -6.24 -0.07 2.40
N GLN A 330 -5.39 0.19 3.39
CA GLN A 330 -5.56 1.33 4.29
C GLN A 330 -5.06 2.63 3.63
N GLU A 331 -3.77 2.65 3.29
CA GLU A 331 -3.06 3.86 2.86
C GLU A 331 -3.61 4.40 1.53
N THR A 332 -3.92 3.50 0.59
CA THR A 332 -4.47 3.85 -0.73
C THR A 332 -5.86 4.48 -0.62
N THR A 333 -6.75 3.87 0.16
CA THR A 333 -8.12 4.36 0.37
C THR A 333 -8.12 5.67 1.16
N ALA A 334 -7.31 5.78 2.21
CA ALA A 334 -7.25 6.99 3.03
C ALA A 334 -6.84 8.20 2.18
N THR A 335 -5.78 8.01 1.39
CA THR A 335 -5.29 9.04 0.49
C THR A 335 -6.32 9.43 -0.56
N LEU A 336 -6.97 8.46 -1.18
CA LEU A 336 -8.03 8.71 -2.16
C LEU A 336 -9.13 9.60 -1.57
N LEU A 337 -9.56 9.32 -0.33
CA LEU A 337 -10.58 10.10 0.37
C LEU A 337 -10.11 11.52 0.73
N VAL A 338 -8.85 11.69 1.16
CA VAL A 338 -8.27 13.02 1.40
C VAL A 338 -8.32 13.88 0.14
N TRP A 339 -7.84 13.35 -0.99
CA TRP A 339 -7.87 14.06 -2.26
C TRP A 339 -9.30 14.29 -2.76
N ALA A 340 -10.20 13.34 -2.55
CA ALA A 340 -11.60 13.51 -2.88
C ALA A 340 -12.21 14.71 -2.13
N MET A 341 -12.00 14.79 -0.81
CA MET A 341 -12.51 15.89 -0.01
C MET A 341 -11.87 17.22 -0.39
N PHE A 342 -10.55 17.24 -0.63
CA PHE A 342 -9.86 18.44 -1.09
C PHE A 342 -10.44 18.95 -2.42
N LEU A 343 -10.57 18.09 -3.43
CA LEU A 343 -11.09 18.47 -4.74
C LEU A 343 -12.56 18.91 -4.69
N LEU A 344 -13.40 18.28 -3.86
CA LEU A 344 -14.78 18.73 -3.66
C LEU A 344 -14.83 20.10 -2.98
N ALA A 345 -13.95 20.36 -2.01
CA ALA A 345 -13.89 21.64 -1.31
C ALA A 345 -13.46 22.79 -2.23
N VAL A 346 -12.54 22.54 -3.18
CA VAL A 346 -12.07 23.56 -4.13
C VAL A 346 -12.98 23.69 -5.35
N HIS A 347 -13.84 22.69 -5.64
CA HIS A 347 -14.82 22.76 -6.71
C HIS A 347 -16.27 22.58 -6.21
N PRO A 348 -16.86 23.62 -5.58
CA PRO A 348 -18.21 23.54 -4.99
C PRO A 348 -19.30 23.09 -5.97
N GLN A 349 -19.21 23.51 -7.23
CA GLN A 349 -20.11 23.08 -8.31
C GLN A 349 -20.18 21.55 -8.50
N TRP A 350 -19.08 20.83 -8.24
CA TRP A 350 -19.05 19.37 -8.28
C TRP A 350 -19.53 18.77 -6.96
N GLN A 351 -19.25 19.42 -5.84
CA GLN A 351 -19.80 19.05 -4.54
C GLN A 351 -21.33 19.08 -4.54
N ASP A 352 -21.94 20.13 -5.10
CA ASP A 352 -23.39 20.27 -5.20
C ASP A 352 -24.00 19.21 -6.11
N LYS A 353 -23.43 18.99 -7.30
CA LYS A 353 -23.90 17.94 -8.24
C LYS A 353 -23.83 16.54 -7.64
N VAL A 354 -22.74 16.21 -6.95
CA VAL A 354 -22.58 14.92 -6.29
C VAL A 354 -23.58 14.77 -5.14
N ARG A 355 -23.78 15.83 -4.35
CA ARG A 355 -24.78 15.85 -3.28
C ARG A 355 -26.20 15.67 -3.82
N GLU A 356 -26.56 16.37 -4.89
CA GLU A 356 -27.87 16.24 -5.55
C GLU A 356 -28.11 14.81 -6.06
N GLU A 357 -27.10 14.17 -6.66
CA GLU A 357 -27.20 12.77 -7.08
C GLU A 357 -27.46 11.85 -5.88
N VAL A 358 -26.70 12.00 -4.79
CA VAL A 358 -26.89 11.19 -3.58
C VAL A 358 -28.29 11.37 -3.00
N LEU A 359 -28.78 12.61 -2.88
CA LEU A 359 -30.13 12.89 -2.37
C LEU A 359 -31.23 12.33 -3.28
N ARG A 360 -31.03 12.33 -4.60
CA ARG A 360 -31.99 11.80 -5.57
C ARG A 360 -32.07 10.28 -5.56
N GLU A 361 -30.92 9.60 -5.56
CA GLU A 361 -30.85 8.14 -5.63
C GLU A 361 -31.02 7.46 -4.26
N PHE A 362 -30.82 8.20 -3.17
CA PHE A 362 -30.96 7.74 -1.79
C PHE A 362 -31.83 8.68 -0.94
N PRO A 363 -33.13 8.84 -1.28
CA PRO A 363 -34.04 9.71 -0.53
C PRO A 363 -34.31 9.12 0.86
N GLY A 364 -34.15 9.92 1.91
CA GLY A 364 -34.35 9.49 3.31
C GLY A 364 -33.11 8.91 4.00
N GLY A 365 -31.93 8.99 3.37
CA GLY A 365 -30.65 8.59 3.95
C GLY A 365 -30.16 9.42 5.15
N ASP A 366 -30.92 10.44 5.57
CA ASP A 366 -30.64 11.23 6.77
C ASP A 366 -31.04 10.50 8.06
N GLY A 367 -31.83 9.42 7.96
CA GLY A 367 -32.13 8.54 9.08
C GLY A 367 -30.96 7.60 9.39
N ASP A 368 -30.54 7.52 10.65
CA ASP A 368 -29.32 6.81 11.07
C ASP A 368 -29.30 5.30 10.71
N ASP A 369 -30.44 4.67 10.39
CA ASP A 369 -30.56 3.22 10.19
C ASP A 369 -30.47 2.71 8.74
N VAL A 370 -30.53 3.58 7.71
CA VAL A 370 -30.55 3.11 6.32
C VAL A 370 -29.14 3.12 5.71
N ILE A 371 -28.66 1.95 5.30
CA ILE A 371 -27.35 1.79 4.63
C ILE A 371 -27.57 1.69 3.12
N PRO A 372 -26.81 2.45 2.29
CA PRO A 372 -26.90 2.32 0.85
C PRO A 372 -26.49 0.91 0.42
N ASN A 373 -27.40 0.19 -0.24
CA ASN A 373 -27.14 -1.14 -0.77
C ASN A 373 -26.35 -1.07 -2.10
N ALA A 374 -25.90 -2.22 -2.59
CA ALA A 374 -25.11 -2.30 -3.83
C ALA A 374 -25.83 -1.69 -5.04
N ASP A 375 -27.16 -1.81 -5.13
CA ASP A 375 -27.96 -1.27 -6.22
C ASP A 375 -27.99 0.26 -6.19
N ILE A 376 -28.10 0.87 -5.01
CA ILE A 376 -28.03 2.33 -4.84
C ILE A 376 -26.63 2.82 -5.22
N LEU A 377 -25.57 2.16 -4.73
CA LEU A 377 -24.18 2.50 -5.09
C LEU A 377 -23.91 2.36 -6.60
N ALA A 378 -24.61 1.45 -7.29
CA ALA A 378 -24.53 1.31 -8.73
C ALA A 378 -25.17 2.48 -9.50
N LYS A 379 -26.15 3.17 -8.90
CA LYS A 379 -26.83 4.33 -9.48
C LYS A 379 -26.07 5.66 -9.31
N LEU A 380 -25.13 5.73 -8.37
CA LEU A 380 -24.29 6.91 -8.12
C LEU A 380 -23.18 7.06 -9.19
N LYS A 381 -23.57 7.51 -10.38
CA LYS A 381 -22.69 7.59 -11.56
C LYS A 381 -21.69 8.74 -11.43
N LEU A 382 -22.09 9.90 -10.91
CA LEU A 382 -21.21 11.04 -10.71
C LEU A 382 -20.19 10.75 -9.60
N VAL A 383 -20.61 10.13 -8.49
CA VAL A 383 -19.68 9.68 -7.43
C VAL A 383 -18.61 8.74 -8.01
N ARG A 384 -19.03 7.75 -8.81
CA ARG A 384 -18.10 6.81 -9.45
C ARG A 384 -17.17 7.49 -10.44
N THR A 385 -17.69 8.41 -11.25
CA THR A 385 -16.90 9.18 -12.22
C THR A 385 -15.88 10.06 -11.51
N PHE A 386 -16.28 10.68 -10.40
CA PHE A 386 -15.40 11.47 -9.55
C PHE A 386 -14.30 10.59 -8.92
N GLN A 387 -14.67 9.45 -8.33
CA GLN A 387 -13.71 8.48 -7.79
C GLN A 387 -12.72 8.00 -8.86
N LEU A 388 -13.19 7.70 -10.08
CA LEU A 388 -12.33 7.30 -11.20
C LEU A 388 -11.41 8.43 -11.65
N SER A 389 -11.90 9.67 -11.69
CA SER A 389 -11.11 10.84 -12.06
C SER A 389 -10.02 11.11 -11.01
N ILE A 390 -10.35 10.99 -9.73
CA ILE A 390 -9.35 11.04 -8.66
C ILE A 390 -8.42 9.84 -8.77
N SER A 391 -8.91 8.64 -9.09
CA SER A 391 -8.07 7.44 -9.26
C SER A 391 -7.07 7.61 -10.40
N LEU A 392 -7.44 8.31 -11.48
CA LEU A 392 -6.57 8.67 -12.59
C LEU A 392 -5.51 9.69 -12.15
N ILE A 393 -5.93 10.70 -11.37
CA ILE A 393 -5.02 11.62 -10.69
C ILE A 393 -4.14 10.85 -9.70
N PHE A 394 -4.65 9.82 -9.03
CA PHE A 394 -4.05 9.04 -7.93
C PHE A 394 -3.15 7.87 -8.38
N HIS A 395 -3.32 7.32 -9.58
CA HIS A 395 -2.41 6.29 -10.12
C HIS A 395 -0.97 6.82 -10.30
N ILE A 396 -0.82 8.14 -10.23
CA ILE A 396 0.42 8.90 -10.13
C ILE A 396 1.04 8.85 -8.71
N PHE A 397 0.24 8.65 -7.66
CA PHE A 397 0.62 8.82 -6.25
C PHE A 397 0.92 7.53 -5.48
N SER A 398 0.52 6.35 -5.97
CA SER A 398 0.63 5.08 -5.22
C SER A 398 2.09 4.64 -4.91
N ASN A 399 3.10 5.38 -5.38
CA ASN A 399 4.50 5.11 -5.07
C ASN A 399 5.14 6.08 -4.05
N GLU A 400 4.47 7.15 -3.59
CA GLU A 400 5.16 8.22 -2.83
C GLU A 400 4.43 8.80 -1.60
N TYR A 401 3.33 8.20 -1.13
CA TYR A 401 2.89 8.49 0.25
C TYR A 401 3.95 8.17 1.32
N TYR A 402 4.95 7.38 0.93
CA TYR A 402 6.23 7.18 1.58
C TYR A 402 7.13 8.43 1.68
N SER A 403 6.60 9.65 1.60
CA SER A 403 7.41 10.86 1.76
C SER A 403 6.72 12.13 2.28
N ILE A 404 5.40 12.11 2.47
CA ILE A 404 4.60 13.32 2.73
C ILE A 404 4.25 13.52 4.23
N SER A 405 4.56 12.56 5.10
CA SER A 405 4.41 12.74 6.57
C SER A 405 5.75 12.80 7.29
#